data_AF-A0A9W7ZY15-F1
#
_entry.id   AF-A0A9W7ZY15-F1
#
_cell.length_a   1.000
_cell.length_b   1.000
_cell.length_c   1.000
_cell.angle_alpha   90.00
_cell.angle_beta   90.00
_cell.angle_gamma   90.00
#
_symmetry.space_group_name_H-M   'P 1'
#
loop_
_entity.id
_entity.type
_entity.pdbx_description
1 polymer ?
#
loop_
_entity_poly.entity_id
_entity_poly.type
_entity_poly.pdbx_seq_one_letter_code
_entity_poly.pdbx_strand_id
1 'polypeptide(L)'
;MNRFLSIRPAVRTLLNPLSASIQRASANGSRMAPAFAARFYSAGGSLSHEDIERRILTLLKDFDKVKKENLSASADFQKDLKLDSLDAVEVVMAIEEEFSVEIPDEEADKITTVAKAVEYISHAEGAH
;
A
#
# COMPACT_ATOMS: atom_id res chain seq x y z
N MET A 1 19.63 -55.84 27.77
CA MET A 1 18.64 -55.80 26.68
C MET A 1 19.36 -56.18 25.39
N ASN A 2 19.35 -57.48 25.05
CA ASN A 2 18.63 -58.08 23.90
C ASN A 2 19.35 -57.82 22.56
N ARG A 3 20.34 -58.65 22.20
CA ARG A 3 20.26 -59.91 21.41
C ARG A 3 19.98 -59.70 19.90
N PHE A 4 21.08 -59.78 19.14
CA PHE A 4 21.29 -60.58 17.93
C PHE A 4 20.07 -61.07 17.13
N LEU A 5 19.92 -60.55 15.92
CA LEU A 5 19.31 -61.19 14.73
C LEU A 5 19.86 -60.42 13.51
N SER A 6 20.16 -60.97 12.34
CA SER A 6 20.21 -62.34 11.82
C SER A 6 20.88 -62.20 10.44
N ILE A 7 21.87 -63.05 10.16
CA ILE A 7 22.51 -63.17 8.85
C ILE A 7 21.52 -63.86 7.90
N ARG A 8 21.31 -63.32 6.71
CA ARG A 8 20.77 -64.09 5.57
C ARG A 8 21.65 -63.91 4.34
N PRO A 9 21.99 -65.00 3.63
CA PRO A 9 22.88 -64.97 2.48
C PRO A 9 22.15 -64.56 1.20
N ALA A 10 22.95 -64.10 0.24
CA ALA A 10 22.56 -63.81 -1.14
C ALA A 10 22.04 -65.05 -1.86
N VAL A 11 20.95 -64.90 -2.61
CA VAL A 11 20.61 -65.78 -3.73
C VAL A 11 20.36 -64.92 -4.96
N ARG A 12 21.07 -65.31 -6.01
CA ARG A 12 21.26 -64.70 -7.31
C ARG A 12 20.36 -65.40 -8.33
N THR A 13 20.04 -64.69 -9.42
CA THR A 13 19.47 -65.16 -10.72
C THR A 13 18.05 -65.72 -10.70
N LEU A 14 17.18 -65.59 -11.70
CA LEU A 14 17.05 -64.95 -13.02
C LEU A 14 15.52 -64.84 -13.21
N LEU A 15 14.95 -63.84 -13.86
CA LEU A 15 14.60 -63.92 -15.28
C LEU A 15 13.85 -62.62 -15.60
N ASN A 16 14.33 -61.90 -16.60
CA ASN A 16 13.63 -60.79 -17.22
C ASN A 16 12.73 -61.37 -18.32
N PRO A 17 11.40 -61.35 -18.21
CA PRO A 17 10.56 -61.42 -19.39
C PRO A 17 10.50 -60.00 -19.99
N LEU A 18 11.36 -59.76 -20.98
CA LEU A 18 11.03 -58.83 -22.05
C LEU A 18 9.63 -59.20 -22.55
N SER A 19 8.67 -58.28 -22.44
CA SER A 19 7.55 -58.01 -23.36
C SER A 19 6.32 -57.57 -22.59
N ALA A 20 6.01 -56.28 -22.65
CA ALA A 20 4.67 -55.82 -22.99
C ALA A 20 4.72 -54.30 -23.14
N SER A 21 4.86 -53.87 -24.39
CA SER A 21 4.39 -52.59 -24.88
C SER A 21 2.93 -52.36 -24.46
N ILE A 22 2.51 -51.08 -24.46
CA ILE A 22 1.12 -50.59 -24.26
C ILE A 22 0.84 -50.42 -22.76
N GLN A 23 0.70 -49.21 -22.21
CA GLN A 23 -0.23 -48.17 -22.62
C GLN A 23 0.32 -46.78 -22.29
N ARG A 24 0.21 -45.86 -23.27
CA ARG A 24 0.14 -44.41 -22.98
C ARG A 24 -1.09 -44.19 -22.10
N ALA A 25 -0.89 -44.15 -20.79
CA ALA A 25 -1.84 -43.50 -19.91
C ALA A 25 -1.77 -42.01 -20.23
N SER A 26 -2.78 -41.55 -20.97
CA SER A 26 -3.15 -40.14 -21.06
C SER A 26 -3.45 -39.66 -19.63
N ALA A 27 -2.41 -39.20 -18.94
CA ALA A 27 -2.57 -38.39 -17.74
C ALA A 27 -2.89 -36.97 -18.24
N ASN A 28 -4.15 -36.75 -18.58
CA ASN A 28 -4.72 -35.41 -18.61
C ASN A 28 -4.79 -34.94 -17.14
N GLY A 29 -3.61 -34.57 -16.65
CA GLY A 29 -3.33 -34.22 -15.28
C GLY A 29 -2.43 -33.00 -15.24
N SER A 30 -2.73 -32.02 -16.09
CA SER A 30 -2.26 -30.65 -15.90
C SER A 30 -2.95 -30.10 -14.65
N ARG A 31 -2.49 -30.55 -13.48
CA ARG A 31 -2.60 -29.78 -12.25
C ARG A 31 -1.73 -28.55 -12.47
N MET A 32 -2.29 -27.57 -13.19
CA MET A 32 -1.80 -26.20 -13.13
C MET A 32 -2.05 -25.74 -11.69
N ALA A 33 -1.10 -26.01 -10.81
CA ALA A 33 -0.95 -25.16 -9.65
C ALA A 33 -0.80 -23.74 -10.21
N PRO A 34 -1.57 -22.74 -9.75
CA PRO A 34 -1.27 -21.36 -10.11
C PRO A 34 0.09 -21.07 -9.50
N ALA A 35 1.12 -21.14 -10.33
CA ALA A 35 2.45 -20.70 -9.96
C ALA A 35 2.32 -19.22 -9.62
N PHE A 36 2.57 -18.90 -8.36
CA PHE A 36 2.78 -17.54 -7.93
C PHE A 36 1.53 -16.68 -8.11
N ALA A 37 0.64 -16.71 -7.10
CA ALA A 37 -0.10 -15.50 -6.76
C ALA A 37 0.95 -14.41 -6.49
N ALA A 38 1.36 -13.71 -7.54
CA ALA A 38 2.14 -12.50 -7.47
C ALA A 38 1.30 -11.56 -6.63
N ARG A 39 1.61 -11.53 -5.33
CA ARG A 39 1.14 -10.49 -4.43
C ARG A 39 1.75 -9.19 -4.96
N PHE A 40 1.05 -8.57 -5.89
CA PHE A 40 1.30 -7.20 -6.29
C PHE A 40 0.93 -6.29 -5.12
N TYR A 41 1.82 -6.17 -4.14
CA TYR A 41 1.77 -5.09 -3.17
C TYR A 41 2.87 -4.11 -3.53
N SER A 42 2.58 -3.31 -4.53
CA SER A 42 3.27 -2.04 -4.74
C SER A 42 2.34 -1.19 -5.56
N ALA A 43 1.33 -0.61 -4.89
CA ALA A 43 0.78 0.65 -5.34
C ALA A 43 1.89 1.71 -5.14
N GLY A 44 2.90 1.66 -5.99
CA GLY A 44 3.87 2.74 -6.13
C GLY A 44 3.15 3.86 -6.87
N GLY A 45 2.29 4.58 -6.16
CA GLY A 45 1.65 5.77 -6.64
C GLY A 45 2.46 6.94 -6.14
N SER A 46 3.22 7.58 -7.02
CA SER A 46 3.54 9.00 -6.85
C SER A 46 2.24 9.72 -6.48
N LEU A 47 2.23 10.48 -5.38
CA LEU A 47 1.03 11.22 -4.98
C LEU A 47 0.62 12.15 -6.12
N SER A 48 -0.53 11.88 -6.74
CA SER A 48 -1.07 12.77 -7.74
C SER A 48 -1.65 14.01 -7.05
N HIS A 49 -1.68 15.15 -7.75
CA HIS A 49 -2.29 16.38 -7.22
C HIS A 49 -3.71 16.14 -6.67
N GLU A 50 -4.48 15.30 -7.36
CA GLU A 50 -5.84 14.92 -6.97
C GLU A 50 -5.88 14.06 -5.69
N ASP A 51 -4.86 13.25 -5.45
CA ASP A 51 -4.75 12.45 -4.22
C ASP A 51 -4.40 13.34 -3.01
N ILE A 52 -3.48 14.30 -3.19
CA ILE A 52 -3.12 15.28 -2.17
C ILE A 52 -4.34 16.12 -1.78
N GLU A 53 -5.04 16.66 -2.78
CA GLU A 53 -6.26 17.42 -2.59
C GLU A 53 -7.32 16.61 -1.85
N ARG A 54 -7.56 15.36 -2.28
CA ARG A 54 -8.55 14.48 -1.65
C ARG A 54 -8.20 14.20 -0.18
N ARG A 55 -6.93 13.98 0.13
CA ARG A 55 -6.45 13.75 1.50
C ARG A 55 -6.63 15.00 2.37
N ILE A 56 -6.22 16.17 1.90
CA ILE A 56 -6.41 17.44 2.63
C ILE A 56 -7.90 17.71 2.87
N LEU A 57 -8.75 17.51 1.85
CA LEU A 57 -10.20 17.66 2.00
C LEU A 57 -10.81 16.62 2.97
N THR A 58 -10.17 15.47 3.14
CA THR A 58 -10.61 14.45 4.10
C THR A 58 -10.23 14.87 5.52
N LEU A 59 -8.99 15.33 5.73
CA LEU A 59 -8.56 15.91 7.01
C LEU A 59 -9.50 17.04 7.44
N LEU A 60 -9.78 18.00 6.54
CA LEU A 60 -10.65 19.14 6.85
C LEU A 60 -12.12 18.75 7.12
N LYS A 61 -12.59 17.57 6.69
CA LYS A 61 -13.93 17.07 7.02
C LYS A 61 -14.02 16.54 8.45
N ASP A 62 -12.90 16.10 9.01
CA ASP A 62 -12.80 15.54 10.35
C ASP A 62 -12.56 16.63 11.40
N PHE A 63 -12.19 17.85 10.99
CA PHE A 63 -12.13 19.02 11.87
C PHE A 63 -13.55 19.54 12.19
N ASP A 64 -13.96 19.45 13.46
CA ASP A 64 -15.29 19.85 13.95
C ASP A 64 -15.64 21.33 13.70
N LYS A 65 -14.62 22.19 13.60
CA LYS A 65 -14.79 23.63 13.36
C LYS A 65 -15.11 23.95 11.90
N VAL A 66 -14.94 23.01 10.98
CA VAL A 66 -15.11 23.20 9.54
C VAL A 66 -16.46 22.65 9.07
N LYS A 67 -17.22 23.48 8.35
CA LYS A 67 -18.49 23.05 7.75
C LYS A 67 -18.26 22.40 6.39
N LYS A 68 -18.80 21.19 6.22
CA LYS A 68 -18.75 20.41 4.96
C LYS A 68 -19.28 21.15 3.74
N GLU A 69 -20.17 22.10 3.96
CA GLU A 69 -20.83 22.94 2.94
C GLU A 69 -19.87 23.98 2.34
N ASN A 70 -18.86 24.42 3.10
CA ASN A 70 -17.90 25.45 2.70
C ASN A 70 -16.57 24.85 2.23
N LEU A 71 -16.44 23.51 2.23
CA LEU A 71 -15.23 22.82 1.80
C LEU A 71 -15.13 22.86 0.28
N SER A 72 -14.16 23.63 -0.20
CA SER A 72 -13.77 23.72 -1.60
C SER A 72 -12.25 23.65 -1.71
N ALA A 73 -11.74 23.14 -2.83
CA ALA A 73 -10.33 23.19 -3.16
C ALA A 73 -9.76 24.62 -3.18
N SER A 74 -10.62 25.62 -3.43
CA SER A 74 -10.28 27.04 -3.45
C SER A 74 -10.63 27.78 -2.17
N ALA A 75 -11.13 27.09 -1.14
CA ALA A 75 -11.58 27.73 0.10
C ALA A 75 -10.40 28.37 0.85
N ASP A 76 -10.65 29.55 1.40
CA ASP A 76 -9.75 30.26 2.31
C ASP A 76 -10.00 29.83 3.76
N PHE A 77 -8.92 29.48 4.47
CA PHE A 77 -9.01 28.96 5.84
C PHE A 77 -9.65 29.97 6.81
N GLN A 78 -9.37 31.26 6.65
CA GLN A 78 -9.88 32.31 7.53
C GLN A 78 -11.19 32.91 7.03
N LYS A 79 -11.36 33.11 5.73
CA LYS A 79 -12.53 33.81 5.17
C LYS A 79 -13.73 32.88 4.95
N ASP A 80 -13.49 31.71 4.38
CA ASP A 80 -14.57 30.79 3.97
C ASP A 80 -14.85 29.75 5.06
N LEU A 81 -13.79 29.16 5.62
CA LEU A 81 -13.90 28.18 6.69
C LEU A 81 -14.02 28.84 8.07
N LYS A 82 -13.68 30.13 8.19
CA LYS A 82 -13.77 30.92 9.43
C LYS A 82 -13.02 30.30 10.61
N LEU A 83 -11.90 29.68 10.30
CA LEU A 83 -10.96 29.19 11.30
C LEU A 83 -10.30 30.38 12.00
N ASP A 84 -10.10 30.27 13.31
CA ASP A 84 -9.29 31.24 14.01
C ASP A 84 -7.79 31.03 13.69
N SER A 85 -6.95 31.97 14.12
CA SER A 85 -5.50 31.89 13.86
C SER A 85 -4.82 30.70 14.56
N LEU A 86 -5.41 30.16 15.64
CA LEU A 86 -4.89 28.99 16.34
C LEU A 86 -5.30 27.70 15.63
N ASP A 87 -6.53 27.65 15.13
CA ASP A 87 -7.10 26.57 14.34
C ASP A 87 -6.37 26.40 13.01
N ALA A 88 -5.98 27.51 12.38
CA ALA A 88 -5.16 27.47 11.18
C ALA A 88 -3.82 26.76 11.43
N VAL A 89 -3.19 27.00 12.59
CA VAL A 89 -1.95 26.29 12.99
C VAL A 89 -2.21 24.81 13.23
N GLU A 90 -3.30 24.43 13.90
CA GLU A 90 -3.66 23.02 14.09
C GLU A 90 -3.88 22.29 12.76
N VAL A 91 -4.55 22.93 11.80
CA VAL A 91 -4.77 22.37 10.45
C VAL A 91 -3.46 22.19 9.70
N VAL A 92 -2.57 23.18 9.75
CA VAL A 92 -1.25 23.09 9.10
C VAL A 92 -0.43 21.96 9.72
N MET A 93 -0.40 21.84 11.05
CA MET A 93 0.29 20.73 11.74
C MET A 93 -0.28 19.35 11.38
N ALA A 94 -1.60 19.22 11.26
CA ALA A 94 -2.22 17.97 10.84
C ALA A 94 -1.86 17.59 9.39
N ILE A 95 -1.73 18.60 8.52
CA ILE A 95 -1.28 18.42 7.14
C ILE A 95 0.20 18.01 7.10
N GLU A 96 1.06 18.63 7.90
CA GLU A 96 2.46 18.24 8.06
C GLU A 96 2.63 16.79 8.48
N GLU A 97 1.85 16.35 9.49
CA GLU A 97 1.89 14.98 9.99
C GLU A 97 1.38 13.96 8.95
N GLU A 98 0.29 14.26 8.23
CA GLU A 98 -0.27 13.37 7.21
C GLU A 98 0.69 13.11 6.04
N PHE A 99 1.45 14.12 5.63
CA PHE A 99 2.38 14.02 4.51
C PHE A 99 3.84 13.87 4.94
N SER A 100 4.12 13.83 6.25
CA SER A 100 5.47 13.79 6.82
C SER A 100 6.39 14.88 6.25
N VAL A 101 5.86 16.10 6.12
CA VAL A 101 6.58 17.29 5.63
C VAL A 101 6.76 18.31 6.74
N GLU A 102 7.78 19.17 6.61
CA GLU A 102 7.96 20.32 7.49
C GLU A 102 7.66 21.61 6.70
N ILE A 103 6.70 22.39 7.18
CA ILE A 103 6.35 23.70 6.60
C ILE A 103 6.89 24.77 7.56
N PRO A 104 7.88 25.57 7.17
CA PRO A 104 8.37 26.64 8.02
C PRO A 104 7.27 27.69 8.22
N ASP A 105 7.23 28.32 9.40
CA ASP A 105 6.22 29.33 9.77
C ASP A 105 6.07 30.44 8.69
N GLU A 106 7.18 30.87 8.09
CA GLU A 106 7.18 31.89 7.02
C GLU A 106 6.41 31.46 5.76
N GLU A 107 6.37 30.17 5.45
CA GLU A 107 5.59 29.61 4.36
C GLU A 107 4.16 29.30 4.81
N ALA A 108 3.96 28.79 6.03
CA ALA A 108 2.65 28.52 6.60
C ALA A 108 1.75 29.78 6.58
N ASP A 109 2.29 30.94 6.93
CA ASP A 109 1.58 32.24 6.88
C ASP A 109 1.14 32.63 5.45
N LYS A 110 1.83 32.15 4.41
CA LYS A 110 1.48 32.41 3.00
C LYS A 110 0.42 31.45 2.47
N ILE A 111 0.24 30.29 3.12
CA ILE A 111 -0.73 29.25 2.79
C ILE A 111 -2.11 29.63 3.37
N THR A 112 -2.79 30.53 2.66
CA THR A 112 -4.11 31.04 3.08
C THR A 112 -5.28 30.22 2.54
N THR A 113 -5.05 29.37 1.52
CA THR A 113 -6.08 28.60 0.83
C THR A 113 -5.68 27.14 0.68
N VAL A 114 -6.69 26.26 0.55
CA VAL A 114 -6.49 24.82 0.33
C VAL A 114 -5.67 24.55 -0.93
N ALA A 115 -5.94 25.28 -2.04
CA ALA A 115 -5.20 25.14 -3.28
C ALA A 115 -3.69 25.41 -3.12
N LYS A 116 -3.31 26.43 -2.33
CA LYS A 116 -1.90 26.71 -2.04
C LYS A 116 -1.26 25.63 -1.18
N ALA A 117 -2.01 25.05 -0.23
CA ALA A 117 -1.51 23.94 0.57
C ALA A 117 -1.22 22.71 -0.32
N VAL A 118 -2.15 22.38 -1.23
CA VAL A 118 -1.97 21.30 -2.21
C VAL A 118 -0.76 21.57 -3.10
N GLU A 119 -0.63 22.79 -3.62
CA GLU A 119 0.50 23.19 -4.45
C GLU A 119 1.82 23.06 -3.69
N TYR A 120 1.89 23.53 -2.44
CA TYR A 120 3.08 23.41 -1.60
C TYR A 120 3.48 21.95 -1.39
N ILE A 121 2.53 21.10 -1.01
CA ILE A 121 2.79 19.66 -0.78
C ILE A 121 3.20 18.95 -2.05
N SER A 122 2.62 19.31 -3.21
CA SER A 122 3.02 18.72 -4.48
C SER A 122 4.47 19.03 -4.87
N HIS A 123 5.04 20.15 -4.39
CA HIS A 123 6.42 20.56 -4.65
C HIS A 123 7.40 20.13 -3.55
N ALA A 124 6.91 19.78 -2.36
CA ALA A 124 7.75 19.32 -1.26
C ALA A 124 8.36 17.95 -1.62
N GLU A 125 9.69 17.89 -1.77
CA GLU A 125 10.47 16.68 -2.13
C GLU A 125 10.52 15.58 -1.03
N GLY A 126 9.47 15.45 -0.21
CA GLY A 126 9.39 14.47 0.88
C GLY A 126 8.05 13.77 1.04
N ALA A 127 7.02 14.15 0.26
CA ALA A 127 5.70 13.53 0.35
C ALA A 127 5.72 12.13 -0.33
N HIS A 128 6.04 11.09 0.44
CA HIS A 128 6.07 9.69 0.01
C HIS A 128 5.23 8.79 0.93
#